data_AF-A0A934BV83-F1
#
_entry.id   AF-A0A934BV83-F1
#
_cell.length_a   1.000
_cell.length_b   1.000
_cell.length_c   1.000
_cell.angle_alpha   90.00
_cell.angle_beta   90.00
_cell.angle_gamma   90.00
#
_symmetry.space_group_name_H-M   'P 1'
#
loop_
_entity.id
_entity.type
_entity.pdbx_description
1 polymer ?
#
loop_
_entity_poly.entity_id
_entity_poly.type
_entity_poly.pdbx_seq_one_letter_code
_entity_poly.pdbx_strand_id
1 'polypeptide(L)'
;MFAVLAASAGDVPFAVIGLLAAGAGATELHGVALLREGESRGMNWLVGSQPYLLLVIWCYCGLRILHFEVPTLPEGMGELAVLNARQWNMSVEAYFRTLNAITVGVLAVVALVYQGAMTIYYWRRRDPVARALVGE
;
A
#
# COMPACT_ATOMS: atom_id res chain seq x y z
N MET A 1 -2.96 9.11 -10.46
CA MET A 1 -4.01 9.98 -9.89
C MET A 1 -3.78 10.31 -8.41
N PHE A 2 -3.57 9.32 -7.53
CA PHE A 2 -3.38 9.57 -6.08
C PHE A 2 -2.27 10.59 -5.75
N ALA A 3 -1.07 10.45 -6.34
CA ALA A 3 0.03 11.39 -6.12
C ALA A 3 -0.30 12.83 -6.54
N VAL A 4 -1.02 12.98 -7.66
CA VAL A 4 -1.41 14.29 -8.20
C VAL A 4 -2.47 14.95 -7.32
N LEU A 5 -3.43 14.17 -6.81
CA LEU A 5 -4.46 14.66 -5.90
C LEU A 5 -3.86 15.09 -4.55
N ALA A 6 -2.97 14.28 -3.97
CA ALA A 6 -2.26 14.65 -2.73
C ALA A 6 -1.41 15.91 -2.92
N ALA A 7 -0.65 16.01 -4.01
CA ALA A 7 0.11 17.22 -4.34
C ALA A 7 -0.79 18.45 -4.50
N SER A 8 -1.94 18.30 -5.16
CA SER A 8 -2.90 19.39 -5.34
C SER A 8 -3.55 19.85 -4.01
N ALA A 9 -3.61 18.96 -3.02
CA ALA A 9 -4.06 19.28 -1.67
C ALA A 9 -2.94 19.85 -0.77
N GLY A 10 -1.72 20.04 -1.29
CA GLY A 10 -0.56 20.47 -0.50
C GLY A 10 0.04 19.38 0.38
N ASP A 11 -0.41 18.14 0.23
CA ASP A 11 -0.05 17.03 1.11
C ASP A 11 1.17 16.27 0.58
N VAL A 12 2.34 16.89 0.78
CA VAL A 12 3.63 16.44 0.23
C VAL A 12 4.00 15.00 0.65
N PRO A 13 3.89 14.59 1.94
CA PRO A 13 4.21 13.23 2.34
C PRO A 13 3.41 12.16 1.55
N PHE A 14 2.11 12.37 1.36
CA PHE A 14 1.27 11.41 0.64
C PHE A 14 1.46 11.47 -0.88
N ALA A 15 1.86 12.62 -1.42
CA ALA A 15 2.27 12.73 -2.83
C ALA A 15 3.53 11.87 -3.11
N VAL A 16 4.52 11.92 -2.21
CA VAL A 16 5.74 11.09 -2.30
C VAL A 16 5.40 9.61 -2.24
N ILE A 17 4.53 9.19 -1.32
CA ILE A 17 4.03 7.80 -1.29
C ILE A 17 3.39 7.39 -2.62
N GLY A 18 2.54 8.25 -3.19
CA GLY A 18 1.92 7.98 -4.48
C GLY A 18 2.92 7.82 -5.62
N LEU A 19 4.01 8.60 -5.61
CA LEU A 19 5.10 8.47 -6.57
C LEU A 19 5.89 7.17 -6.38
N LEU A 20 6.20 6.81 -5.13
CA LEU A 20 6.89 5.54 -4.82
C LEU A 20 6.04 4.33 -5.24
N ALA A 21 4.73 4.37 -5.00
CA ALA A 21 3.80 3.34 -5.42
C ALA A 21 3.77 3.19 -6.96
N ALA A 22 3.75 4.31 -7.70
CA ALA A 22 3.88 4.30 -9.15
C ALA A 22 5.24 3.72 -9.59
N GLY A 23 6.32 4.06 -8.89
CA GLY A 23 7.64 3.47 -9.11
C GLY A 23 7.66 1.96 -8.89
N ALA A 24 6.94 1.44 -7.88
CA ALA A 24 6.84 0.00 -7.65
C ALA A 24 6.14 -0.72 -8.81
N GLY A 25 5.07 -0.12 -9.35
CA GLY A 25 4.41 -0.61 -10.56
C GLY A 25 5.33 -0.56 -11.79
N ALA A 26 6.10 0.52 -11.97
CA ALA A 26 7.05 0.63 -13.07
C ALA A 26 8.16 -0.44 -13.01
N THR A 27 8.70 -0.71 -11.82
CA THR A 27 9.68 -1.78 -11.55
C THR A 27 9.13 -3.15 -11.95
N GLU A 28 7.87 -3.43 -11.63
CA GLU A 28 7.20 -4.68 -12.02
C GLU A 28 7.01 -4.79 -13.54
N LEU A 29 6.51 -3.73 -14.18
CA LEU A 29 6.34 -3.67 -15.63
C LEU A 29 7.65 -3.85 -16.38
N HIS A 30 8.75 -3.27 -15.87
CA HIS A 30 10.08 -3.48 -16.43
C HIS A 30 10.52 -4.95 -16.33
N GLY A 31 10.27 -5.60 -15.20
CA GLY A 31 10.50 -7.03 -15.04
C GLY A 31 9.72 -7.89 -16.05
N VAL A 32 8.44 -7.56 -16.24
CA VAL A 32 7.59 -8.23 -17.25
C VAL A 32 8.10 -8.00 -18.66
N ALA A 33 8.56 -6.79 -19.00
CA ALA A 33 9.13 -6.48 -20.31
C ALA A 33 10.36 -7.35 -20.60
N LEU A 34 11.29 -7.47 -19.64
CA LEU A 34 12.46 -8.33 -19.77
C LEU A 34 12.08 -9.80 -19.97
N LEU A 35 11.10 -10.32 -19.22
CA LEU A 35 10.64 -11.70 -19.42
C LEU A 35 10.04 -11.94 -20.81
N ARG A 36 9.35 -10.94 -21.38
CA ARG A 36 8.82 -11.01 -22.75
C ARG A 36 9.92 -11.03 -23.81
N GLU A 37 11.08 -10.48 -23.50
CA GLU A 37 12.28 -10.49 -24.35
C GLU A 37 13.12 -11.77 -24.17
N GLY A 38 12.70 -12.71 -23.30
CA GLY A 38 13.46 -13.93 -23.00
C GLY A 38 14.47 -13.79 -21.87
N GLU A 39 14.55 -12.62 -21.24
CA GLU A 39 15.55 -12.30 -20.22
C GLU A 39 15.09 -12.74 -18.82
N SER A 40 15.64 -13.85 -18.32
CA SER A 40 15.32 -14.42 -17.00
C SER A 40 15.55 -13.46 -15.83
N ARG A 41 16.42 -12.44 -16.02
CA ARG A 41 16.65 -11.35 -15.06
C ARG A 41 15.37 -10.58 -14.71
N GLY A 42 14.35 -10.61 -15.57
CA GLY A 42 13.03 -10.02 -15.29
C GLY A 42 12.39 -10.56 -14.00
N MET A 43 12.69 -11.81 -13.61
CA MET A 43 12.21 -12.38 -12.35
C MET A 43 12.76 -11.68 -11.11
N ASN A 44 13.97 -11.12 -11.17
CA ASN A 44 14.53 -10.40 -10.03
C ASN A 44 13.77 -9.10 -9.77
N TRP A 45 13.35 -8.41 -10.83
CA TRP A 45 12.54 -7.20 -10.76
C TRP A 45 11.14 -7.49 -10.22
N LEU A 46 10.50 -8.58 -10.66
CA LEU A 46 9.21 -9.04 -10.13
C LEU A 46 9.27 -9.39 -8.65
N VAL A 47 10.30 -10.12 -8.22
CA VAL A 47 10.46 -10.45 -6.79
C VAL A 47 10.78 -9.20 -5.97
N GLY A 48 11.58 -8.27 -6.50
CA GLY A 48 11.95 -7.04 -5.81
C GLY A 48 10.82 -6.01 -5.71
N SER A 49 9.90 -5.98 -6.68
CA SER A 49 8.78 -5.02 -6.68
C SER A 49 7.79 -5.27 -5.54
N GLN A 50 7.59 -6.54 -5.14
CA GLN A 50 6.63 -6.90 -4.08
C GLN A 50 7.03 -6.36 -2.68
N PRO A 51 8.24 -6.63 -2.13
CA PRO A 51 8.65 -6.05 -0.85
C PRO A 51 8.83 -4.53 -0.93
N TYR A 52 9.17 -3.99 -2.10
CA TYR A 52 9.18 -2.54 -2.31
C TYR A 52 7.78 -1.94 -2.14
N LEU A 53 6.78 -2.49 -2.82
CA LEU A 53 5.39 -2.03 -2.69
C LEU A 53 4.87 -2.21 -1.26
N LEU A 54 5.20 -3.33 -0.60
CA LEU A 54 4.86 -3.55 0.81
C LEU A 54 5.42 -2.44 1.71
N LEU A 55 6.70 -2.09 1.54
CA LEU A 55 7.34 -1.01 2.29
C LEU A 55 6.61 0.31 2.05
N VAL A 56 6.26 0.63 0.81
CA VAL A 56 5.51 1.85 0.48
C VAL A 56 4.14 1.87 1.17
N ILE A 57 3.42 0.75 1.19
CA ILE A 57 2.13 0.64 1.89
C ILE A 57 2.31 0.80 3.40
N TRP A 58 3.35 0.24 4.00
CA TRP A 58 3.62 0.41 5.43
C TRP A 58 4.01 1.85 5.78
N CYS A 59 4.83 2.51 4.96
CA CYS A 59 5.11 3.94 5.12
C CYS A 59 3.82 4.76 5.02
N TYR A 60 2.93 4.45 4.07
CA TYR A 60 1.62 5.08 3.98
C TYR A 60 0.79 4.91 5.26
N CYS A 61 0.68 3.67 5.77
CA CYS A 61 -0.05 3.39 7.01
C CYS A 61 0.56 4.13 8.21
N GLY A 62 1.89 4.18 8.30
CA GLY A 62 2.61 4.94 9.32
C GLY A 62 2.30 6.44 9.27
N LEU A 63 2.36 7.03 8.07
CA LEU A 63 2.00 8.45 7.87
C LEU A 63 0.53 8.71 8.22
N ARG A 64 -0.39 7.80 7.87
CA ARG A 64 -1.81 7.90 8.26
C ARG A 64 -2.04 7.84 9.76
N ILE A 65 -1.15 7.21 10.53
CA ILE A 65 -1.24 7.19 12.00
C ILE A 65 -0.66 8.49 12.57
N LEU A 66 0.52 8.90 12.09
CA LEU A 66 1.25 10.05 12.61
C LEU A 66 0.60 11.40 12.27
N HIS A 67 0.05 11.52 11.06
CA HIS A 67 -0.58 12.75 10.54
C HIS A 67 -2.10 12.66 10.50
N PHE A 68 -2.71 11.86 11.40
CA PHE A 68 -4.17 11.77 11.44
C PHE A 68 -4.79 13.06 12.00
N GLU A 69 -5.54 13.74 11.15
CA GLU A 69 -6.42 14.84 11.53
C GLU A 69 -7.86 14.34 11.66
N VAL A 70 -8.54 14.76 12.73
CA VAL A 70 -9.95 14.43 12.95
C VAL A 70 -10.78 15.14 11.87
N PRO A 71 -11.61 14.41 11.11
CA PRO A 71 -12.40 15.02 10.05
C PRO A 71 -13.39 16.03 10.62
N THR A 72 -13.54 17.18 9.96
CA THR A 72 -14.62 18.12 10.25
C THR A 72 -15.94 17.50 9.81
N LEU A 73 -16.83 17.26 10.77
CA LEU A 73 -18.11 16.61 10.50
C LEU A 73 -19.10 17.63 9.93
N PRO A 74 -19.81 17.31 8.83
CA PRO A 74 -20.93 18.10 8.36
C PRO A 74 -22.01 18.23 9.44
N GLU A 75 -22.74 19.35 9.42
CA GLU A 75 -23.90 19.55 10.30
C GLU A 75 -24.87 18.37 10.17
N GLY A 76 -25.19 17.71 11.30
CA GLY A 76 -26.03 16.51 11.38
C GLY A 76 -25.28 15.17 11.51
N MET A 77 -24.00 15.07 11.10
CA MET A 77 -23.19 13.85 11.35
C MET A 77 -22.48 13.86 12.71
N GLY A 78 -22.36 15.03 13.35
CA GLY A 78 -21.77 15.20 14.68
C GLY A 78 -22.43 14.32 15.74
N GLU A 79 -23.76 14.26 15.74
CA GLU A 79 -24.53 13.48 16.73
C GLU A 79 -24.28 11.97 16.58
N LEU A 80 -24.21 11.46 15.35
CA LEU A 80 -23.89 10.05 15.09
C LEU A 80 -22.47 9.70 15.55
N ALA A 81 -21.50 10.59 15.33
CA ALA A 81 -20.13 10.37 15.80
C ALA A 81 -20.04 10.35 17.34
N VAL A 82 -20.77 11.24 18.02
CA VAL A 82 -20.84 11.27 19.49
C VAL A 82 -21.50 10.00 20.05
N LEU A 83 -22.60 9.54 19.44
CA LEU A 83 -23.29 8.32 19.85
C LEU A 83 -22.38 7.09 19.73
N ASN A 84 -21.71 6.92 18.59
CA ASN A 84 -20.76 5.82 18.38
C ASN A 84 -19.57 5.88 19.35
N ALA A 85 -19.01 7.06 19.57
CA ALA A 85 -17.92 7.24 20.53
C ALA A 85 -18.33 6.88 21.96
N ARG A 86 -19.55 7.29 22.39
CA ARG A 86 -20.11 6.92 23.69
C ARG A 86 -20.35 5.42 23.83
N GLN A 87 -20.81 4.75 22.77
CA GLN A 87 -20.98 3.29 22.77
C GLN A 87 -19.65 2.56 23.05
N TRP A 88 -18.54 3.12 22.59
CA TRP A 88 -17.19 2.59 22.84
C TRP A 88 -16.55 3.14 24.11
N ASN A 89 -17.26 3.97 24.88
CA ASN A 89 -16.77 4.68 26.06
C ASN A 89 -15.49 5.51 25.78
N MET A 90 -15.44 6.17 24.62
CA MET A 90 -14.31 6.96 24.14
C MET A 90 -14.72 8.40 23.83
N SER A 91 -13.75 9.30 23.75
CA SER A 91 -13.96 10.62 23.13
C SER A 91 -14.12 10.48 21.61
N VAL A 92 -14.78 11.45 20.97
CA VAL A 92 -14.98 11.45 19.51
C VAL A 92 -13.64 11.43 18.76
N GLU A 93 -12.66 12.20 19.22
CA GLU A 93 -11.31 12.17 18.66
C GLU A 93 -10.66 10.78 18.79
N ALA A 94 -10.69 10.19 19.99
CA ALA A 94 -10.11 8.87 20.22
C ALA A 94 -10.80 7.78 19.39
N TYR A 95 -12.11 7.89 19.22
CA TYR A 95 -12.89 7.02 18.35
C TYR A 95 -12.40 7.09 16.89
N PHE A 96 -12.27 8.29 16.32
CA PHE A 96 -11.78 8.44 14.94
C PHE A 96 -10.32 8.00 14.77
N ARG A 97 -9.45 8.30 15.73
CA ARG A 97 -8.05 7.82 15.73
C ARG A 97 -7.99 6.29 15.78
N THR A 98 -8.83 5.67 16.61
CA THR A 98 -8.93 4.20 16.74
C THR A 98 -9.44 3.58 15.45
N LEU A 99 -10.51 4.13 14.86
CA LEU A 99 -11.02 3.67 13.57
C LEU A 99 -9.94 3.76 12.48
N ASN A 100 -9.25 4.90 12.37
CA ASN A 100 -8.17 5.06 11.40
C ASN A 100 -7.06 4.03 11.63
N ALA A 101 -6.62 3.82 12.88
CA ALA A 101 -5.62 2.83 13.23
C ALA A 101 -6.06 1.39 12.85
N ILE A 102 -7.32 1.03 13.10
CA ILE A 102 -7.89 -0.25 12.69
C ILE A 102 -7.89 -0.37 11.16
N THR A 103 -8.39 0.64 10.44
CA THR A 103 -8.45 0.64 8.97
C THR A 103 -7.08 0.46 8.35
N VAL A 104 -6.09 1.24 8.77
CA VAL A 104 -4.74 1.13 8.21
C VAL A 104 -3.99 -0.10 8.72
N GLY A 105 -4.33 -0.60 9.90
CA GLY A 105 -3.83 -1.87 10.44
C GLY A 105 -4.29 -3.06 9.60
N VAL A 106 -5.59 -3.12 9.27
CA VAL A 106 -6.14 -4.14 8.36
C VAL A 106 -5.46 -4.05 7.00
N LEU A 107 -5.32 -2.86 6.43
CA LEU A 107 -4.61 -2.65 5.16
C LEU A 107 -3.16 -3.17 5.22
N ALA A 108 -2.42 -2.85 6.29
CA ALA A 108 -1.04 -3.28 6.46
C ALA A 108 -0.91 -4.81 6.58
N VAL A 109 -1.86 -5.47 7.27
CA VAL A 109 -1.90 -6.94 7.39
C VAL A 109 -2.24 -7.60 6.05
N VAL A 110 -3.27 -7.11 5.36
CA VAL A 110 -3.65 -7.64 4.04
C VAL A 110 -2.50 -7.47 3.06
N ALA A 111 -1.83 -6.31 3.06
CA ALA A 111 -0.67 -6.06 2.22
C ALA A 111 0.49 -7.00 2.55
N LEU A 112 0.79 -7.23 3.84
CA LEU A 112 1.83 -8.18 4.24
C LEU A 112 1.54 -9.59 3.72
N VAL A 113 0.31 -10.07 3.90
CA VAL A 113 -0.09 -11.41 3.44
C VAL A 113 0.02 -11.49 1.91
N TYR A 114 -0.54 -10.52 1.19
CA TYR A 114 -0.58 -10.56 -0.27
C TYR A 114 0.81 -10.36 -0.90
N GLN A 115 1.51 -9.27 -0.55
CA GLN A 115 2.83 -8.97 -1.10
C GLN A 115 3.87 -9.99 -0.64
N GLY A 116 3.78 -10.47 0.60
CA GLY A 116 4.62 -11.57 1.10
C GLY A 116 4.40 -12.87 0.34
N ALA A 117 3.14 -13.27 0.13
CA ALA A 117 2.80 -14.45 -0.66
C ALA A 117 3.29 -14.32 -2.11
N MET A 118 3.11 -13.16 -2.75
CA MET A 118 3.59 -12.88 -4.10
C MET A 118 5.12 -12.91 -4.19
N THR A 119 5.82 -12.37 -3.18
CA THR A 119 7.30 -12.44 -3.10
C THR A 119 7.77 -13.88 -3.09
N ILE A 120 7.19 -14.72 -2.21
CA ILE A 120 7.53 -16.14 -2.10
C ILE A 120 7.18 -16.88 -3.40
N TYR A 121 6.01 -16.60 -3.96
CA TYR A 121 5.54 -17.20 -5.20
C TYR A 121 6.50 -16.93 -6.36
N TYR A 122 6.89 -15.67 -6.60
CA TYR A 122 7.81 -15.33 -7.67
C TYR A 122 9.21 -15.86 -7.41
N TRP A 123 9.65 -15.86 -6.15
CA TRP A 123 10.95 -16.43 -5.80
C TRP A 123 11.03 -17.92 -6.11
N ARG A 124 10.00 -18.69 -5.75
CA ARG A 124 9.90 -20.13 -6.06
C ARG A 124 9.80 -20.41 -7.56
N ARG A 125 9.30 -19.47 -8.36
CA ARG A 125 9.13 -19.62 -9.81
C ARG A 125 10.32 -19.15 -10.63
N ARG A 126 11.41 -18.68 -10.01
CA ARG A 126 12.60 -18.23 -10.73
C ARG A 126 13.17 -19.31 -11.65
N ASP A 127 13.48 -20.49 -11.12
CA ASP A 127 14.13 -21.54 -11.90
C ASP A 127 13.19 -22.16 -12.95
N PRO A 128 11.90 -22.45 -12.65
CA PRO A 128 10.96 -22.92 -13.66
C PRO A 128 10.78 -21.94 -14.82
N VAL A 129 10.71 -20.62 -14.53
CA VAL A 129 10.60 -19.60 -15.57
C VAL A 129 11.89 -19.52 -16.38
N ALA A 130 13.06 -19.56 -15.74
CA ALA A 130 14.34 -19.54 -16.45
C ALA A 130 14.48 -20.72 -17.43
N ARG A 131 14.06 -21.93 -17.05
CA ARG A 131 14.06 -23.10 -17.95
C ARG A 131 13.09 -22.93 -19.12
N ALA A 132 11.86 -22.49 -18.83
CA ALA A 132 10.85 -22.26 -19.86
C ALA A 132 11.28 -21.20 -20.89
N LEU A 133 12.09 -20.20 -20.49
CA LEU A 133 12.63 -19.19 -21.41
C LEU A 133 13.76 -19.72 -22.31
N VAL A 134 14.47 -20.76 -21.89
CA VAL A 134 15.55 -21.40 -22.68
C VAL A 134 15.00 -22.47 -23.64
N GLY A 135 13.74 -22.88 -23.49
CA GLY A 135 13.07 -23.83 -24.38
C GLY A 135 13.30 -25.31 -24.04
N GLU A 136 13.65 -25.62 -22.78
CA GLU A 136 13.63 -26.97 -22.20
C GLU A 136 12.34 -27.21 -21.39
#